data_AF-A0A359MAN2-F1
#
_entry.id   AF-A0A359MAN2-F1
#
_cell.length_a   1.000
_cell.length_b   1.000
_cell.length_c   1.000
_cell.angle_alpha   90.00
_cell.angle_beta   90.00
_cell.angle_gamma   90.00
#
_symmetry.space_group_name_H-M   'P 1'
#
loop_
_entity.id
_entity.type
_entity.pdbx_description
1 polymer ?
#
loop_
_entity_poly.entity_id
_entity_poly.type
_entity_poly.pdbx_seq_one_letter_code
_entity_poly.pdbx_strand_id
1 'polypeptide(L)'
;MYVVKRNGTKEPFDLNKIAIAMHKAYLGVGIELSVEECLKQALKITKGYPKDQEVNIEKIQDDVELFLMESKQYEAAKAFIKYRERQRNERDHPWADNDDRQNLIMSKYLMKGETKKDFIKRIAFGKSALEKIFRKKEAIFGGRNLYAIGRDGNITGSNCYVTEDPQDNLESIYRVDYQIARTYSYGGGQGMNLSKIRPKGAKVNNSSNTTPGVMVFAEKYSHTTLNTQQDQRRGALMLVMNIDHPDIIDFITTKLDLNKINGANISIALTDDFMKAVETDSKWTMKF
;
A
#
# COMPACT_ATOMS: atom_id res chain seq x y z
N MET A 1 21.21 -30.71 -4.37
CA MET A 1 19.86 -30.92 -4.92
C MET A 1 19.04 -29.64 -4.84
N TYR A 2 18.38 -29.28 -5.94
CA TYR A 2 17.47 -28.14 -6.02
C TYR A 2 16.06 -28.61 -6.37
N VAL A 3 15.05 -27.91 -5.87
CA VAL A 3 13.66 -28.10 -6.25
C VAL A 3 13.28 -27.07 -7.28
N VAL A 4 12.76 -27.54 -8.41
CA VAL A 4 12.16 -26.67 -9.43
C VAL A 4 10.69 -26.47 -9.06
N LYS A 5 10.35 -25.22 -8.72
CA LYS A 5 8.97 -24.81 -8.44
C LYS A 5 8.17 -24.72 -9.74
N ARG A 6 6.84 -24.73 -9.60
CA ARG A 6 5.88 -24.60 -10.73
C ARG A 6 6.08 -23.34 -11.58
N ASN A 7 6.69 -22.28 -11.04
CA ASN A 7 7.01 -21.04 -11.75
C ASN A 7 8.40 -21.06 -12.41
N GLY A 8 9.08 -22.21 -12.44
CA GLY A 8 10.44 -22.37 -12.99
C GLY A 8 11.56 -21.92 -12.05
N THR A 9 11.24 -21.31 -10.91
CA THR A 9 12.28 -20.88 -9.95
C THR A 9 12.90 -22.08 -9.22
N LYS A 10 14.22 -22.00 -9.00
CA LYS A 10 14.99 -23.01 -8.28
C LYS A 10 15.13 -22.60 -6.81
N GLU A 11 14.93 -23.54 -5.90
CA GLU A 11 15.15 -23.35 -4.47
C GLU A 11 15.99 -24.51 -3.91
N PRO A 12 16.87 -24.27 -2.93
CA PRO A 12 17.53 -25.35 -2.21
C PRO A 12 16.50 -26.36 -1.67
N PHE A 13 16.81 -27.64 -1.81
CA PHE A 13 15.97 -28.69 -1.27
C PHE A 13 15.92 -28.63 0.26
N ASP A 14 14.72 -28.63 0.84
CA ASP A 14 14.48 -28.50 2.27
C ASP A 14 13.48 -29.57 2.73
N LEU A 15 13.97 -30.55 3.50
CA LEU A 15 13.20 -31.64 4.08
C LEU A 15 12.12 -31.13 5.04
N ASN A 16 12.37 -30.02 5.74
CA ASN A 16 11.43 -29.49 6.72
C ASN A 16 10.11 -29.10 6.05
N LYS A 17 10.14 -28.63 4.80
CA LYS A 17 8.92 -28.28 4.07
C LYS A 17 8.04 -29.49 3.77
N ILE A 18 8.66 -30.64 3.49
CA ILE A 18 7.96 -31.91 3.29
C ILE A 18 7.38 -32.37 4.63
N ALA A 19 8.20 -32.38 5.69
CA ALA A 19 7.78 -32.77 7.03
C ALA A 19 6.60 -31.92 7.55
N ILE A 20 6.66 -30.60 7.39
CA ILE A 20 5.58 -29.67 7.78
C ILE A 20 4.30 -29.94 6.97
N ALA A 21 4.42 -30.24 5.68
CA ALA A 21 3.25 -30.55 4.85
C ALA A 21 2.59 -31.86 5.27
N MET A 22 3.38 -32.89 5.55
CA MET A 22 2.89 -34.18 6.08
C MET A 22 2.27 -34.01 7.46
N HIS A 23 2.95 -33.31 8.37
CA HIS A 23 2.44 -33.01 9.71
C HIS A 23 1.05 -32.35 9.66
N LYS A 24 0.85 -31.36 8.77
CA LYS A 24 -0.46 -30.73 8.56
C LYS A 24 -1.53 -31.70 8.04
N ALA A 25 -1.15 -32.63 7.19
CA ALA A 25 -2.08 -33.65 6.68
C ALA A 25 -2.51 -34.62 7.79
N TYR A 26 -1.57 -35.09 8.61
CA TYR A 26 -1.85 -35.94 9.77
C TYR A 26 -2.70 -35.23 10.82
N LEU A 27 -2.32 -34.00 11.20
CA LEU A 27 -3.07 -33.19 12.16
C LEU A 27 -4.50 -32.92 11.67
N GLY A 28 -4.68 -32.69 10.36
CA GLY A 28 -5.98 -32.46 9.74
C GLY A 28 -6.95 -33.65 9.83
N VAL A 29 -6.46 -34.85 10.15
CA VAL A 29 -7.28 -36.06 10.36
C VAL A 29 -7.22 -36.58 11.80
N GLY A 30 -6.69 -35.77 12.74
CA GLY A 30 -6.61 -36.12 14.16
C GLY A 30 -5.44 -37.05 14.52
N ILE A 31 -4.47 -37.23 13.63
CA ILE A 31 -3.25 -38.00 13.92
C ILE A 31 -2.16 -37.05 14.43
N GLU A 32 -1.80 -37.17 15.70
CA GLU A 32 -0.74 -36.39 16.32
C GLU A 32 0.63 -37.04 16.10
N LEU A 33 1.25 -36.72 14.96
CA LEU A 33 2.65 -37.03 14.69
C LEU A 33 3.50 -35.78 14.90
N SER A 34 4.62 -35.90 15.60
CA SER A 34 5.53 -34.75 15.71
C SER A 34 6.16 -34.40 14.36
N VAL A 35 6.70 -33.18 14.26
CA VAL A 35 7.46 -32.75 13.08
C VAL A 35 8.72 -33.62 12.89
N GLU A 36 9.32 -34.13 13.98
CA GLU A 36 10.49 -35.01 13.91
C GLU A 36 10.15 -36.38 13.30
N GLU A 37 9.00 -36.96 13.66
CA GLU A 37 8.50 -38.18 13.01
C GLU A 37 8.23 -37.96 11.53
N CYS A 38 7.62 -36.82 11.18
CA CYS A 38 7.38 -36.46 9.79
C CYS A 38 8.69 -36.24 9.02
N LEU A 39 9.74 -35.76 9.68
CA LEU A 39 11.07 -35.57 9.10
C LEU A 39 11.75 -36.92 8.81
N LYS A 40 11.62 -37.91 9.70
CA LYS A 40 12.06 -39.29 9.45
C LYS A 40 11.36 -39.89 8.23
N GLN A 41 10.05 -39.65 8.07
CA GLN A 41 9.30 -40.10 6.90
C GLN A 41 9.73 -39.37 5.63
N ALA A 42 9.89 -38.05 5.66
CA ALA A 42 10.39 -37.25 4.54
C ALA A 42 11.76 -37.74 4.05
N LEU A 43 12.68 -38.05 4.98
CA LEU A 43 13.99 -38.65 4.67
C LEU A 43 13.86 -39.99 3.95
N LYS A 44 12.91 -40.84 4.37
CA LYS A 44 12.65 -42.14 3.74
C LYS A 44 12.12 -41.96 2.32
N ILE A 45 11.18 -41.04 2.11
CA ILE A 45 10.60 -40.71 0.80
C ILE A 45 11.70 -40.24 -0.17
N THR A 46 12.58 -39.36 0.29
CA THR A 46 13.55 -38.68 -0.59
C THR A 46 14.89 -39.41 -0.68
N LYS A 47 15.04 -40.59 -0.06
CA LYS A 47 16.30 -41.35 0.01
C LYS A 47 16.87 -41.69 -1.38
N GLY A 48 15.98 -41.94 -2.34
CA GLY A 48 16.33 -42.28 -3.73
C GLY A 48 16.53 -41.07 -4.64
N TYR A 49 16.42 -39.84 -4.14
CA TYR A 49 16.53 -38.66 -5.00
C TYR A 49 17.97 -38.41 -5.43
N PRO A 50 18.20 -38.11 -6.72
CA PRO A 50 19.53 -37.78 -7.22
C PRO A 50 20.06 -36.50 -6.54
N LYS A 51 21.20 -36.61 -5.85
CA LYS A 51 21.79 -35.50 -5.07
C LYS A 51 22.20 -34.30 -5.95
N ASP A 52 22.57 -34.57 -7.20
CA ASP A 52 23.11 -33.59 -8.15
C ASP A 52 22.12 -33.17 -9.25
N GLN A 53 20.85 -33.62 -9.18
CA GLN A 53 19.83 -33.23 -10.15
C GLN A 53 18.75 -32.35 -9.53
N GLU A 54 17.95 -31.78 -10.43
CA GLU A 54 16.79 -30.98 -10.12
C GLU A 54 15.56 -31.88 -10.00
N VAL A 55 14.81 -31.72 -8.92
CA VAL A 55 13.55 -32.45 -8.70
C VAL A 55 12.39 -31.50 -8.85
N ASN A 56 11.40 -31.86 -9.67
CA ASN A 56 10.17 -31.09 -9.81
C ASN A 56 9.33 -31.23 -8.54
N ILE A 57 8.77 -30.14 -8.04
CA ILE A 57 7.89 -30.14 -6.86
C ILE A 57 6.70 -31.12 -6.98
N GLU A 58 6.17 -31.36 -8.19
CA GLU A 58 5.09 -32.34 -8.39
C GLU A 58 5.53 -33.75 -8.04
N LYS A 59 6.76 -34.16 -8.42
CA LYS A 59 7.32 -35.47 -8.10
C LYS A 59 7.41 -35.68 -6.59
N ILE A 60 7.81 -34.65 -5.85
CA ILE A 60 7.86 -34.68 -4.39
C ILE A 60 6.48 -34.89 -3.80
N GLN A 61 5.47 -34.24 -4.36
CA GLN A 61 4.08 -34.38 -3.90
C GLN A 61 3.53 -35.78 -4.21
N ASP A 62 3.80 -36.31 -5.40
CA ASP A 62 3.36 -37.65 -5.82
C ASP A 62 4.03 -38.74 -4.94
N ASP A 63 5.30 -38.58 -4.59
CA ASP A 63 6.01 -39.53 -3.73
C ASP A 63 5.51 -39.50 -2.27
N VAL A 64 5.12 -38.32 -1.76
CA VAL A 64 4.48 -38.21 -0.45
C VAL A 64 3.12 -38.90 -0.45
N GLU A 65 2.33 -38.71 -1.51
CA GLU A 65 1.03 -39.38 -1.67
C GLU A 65 1.18 -40.90 -1.72
N LEU A 66 2.11 -41.41 -2.54
CA LEU A 66 2.41 -42.83 -2.64
C LEU A 66 2.84 -43.42 -1.28
N PHE A 67 3.72 -42.72 -0.57
CA PHE A 67 4.18 -43.15 0.75
C PHE A 67 3.06 -43.25 1.79
N LEU A 68 2.15 -42.26 1.82
CA LEU A 68 1.01 -42.27 2.74
C LEU A 68 0.06 -43.44 2.41
N MET A 69 -0.12 -43.75 1.13
CA MET A 69 -0.94 -44.88 0.67
C MET A 69 -0.29 -46.24 1.04
N GLU A 70 1.01 -46.42 0.78
CA GLU A 70 1.77 -47.63 1.14
C GLU A 70 1.82 -47.85 2.65
N SER A 71 1.90 -46.77 3.42
CA SER A 71 1.88 -46.80 4.90
C SER A 71 0.48 -47.02 5.48
N LYS A 72 -0.52 -47.28 4.63
CA LYS A 72 -1.95 -47.47 5.00
C LYS A 72 -2.57 -46.26 5.73
N GLN A 73 -1.99 -45.08 5.57
CA GLN A 73 -2.47 -43.82 6.14
C GLN A 73 -3.47 -43.15 5.19
N TYR A 74 -4.55 -43.86 4.84
CA TYR A 74 -5.47 -43.47 3.76
C TYR A 74 -6.15 -42.13 4.01
N GLU A 75 -6.57 -41.85 5.25
CA GLU A 75 -7.20 -40.57 5.59
C GLU A 75 -6.20 -39.40 5.48
N ALA A 76 -4.95 -39.59 5.94
CA ALA A 76 -3.91 -38.57 5.78
C ALA A 76 -3.55 -38.34 4.30
N ALA A 77 -3.48 -39.41 3.48
CA ALA A 77 -3.29 -39.31 2.03
C ALA A 77 -4.41 -38.49 1.37
N LYS A 78 -5.67 -38.80 1.70
CA LYS A 78 -6.84 -38.07 1.22
C LYS A 78 -6.84 -36.61 1.64
N ALA A 79 -6.46 -36.31 2.89
CA ALA A 79 -6.32 -34.94 3.38
C ALA A 79 -5.21 -34.18 2.63
N PHE A 80 -4.07 -34.82 2.37
CA PHE A 80 -2.97 -34.25 1.61
C PHE A 80 -3.37 -33.93 0.16
N ILE A 81 -4.03 -34.86 -0.53
CA ILE A 81 -4.53 -34.68 -1.91
C ILE A 81 -5.54 -33.53 -1.96
N LYS A 82 -6.52 -33.51 -1.05
CA LYS A 82 -7.50 -32.41 -0.96
C LYS A 82 -6.82 -31.06 -0.73
N TYR A 83 -5.82 -31.00 0.14
CA TYR A 83 -5.05 -29.78 0.38
C TYR A 83 -4.28 -29.34 -0.87
N ARG A 84 -3.61 -30.27 -1.56
CA ARG A 84 -2.90 -30.02 -2.83
C ARG A 84 -3.84 -29.45 -3.89
N GLU A 85 -5.02 -30.03 -4.02
CA GLU A 85 -6.03 -29.59 -4.99
C GLU A 85 -6.61 -28.22 -4.65
N ARG A 86 -6.94 -27.97 -3.37
CA ARG A 86 -7.37 -26.63 -2.93
C ARG A 86 -6.31 -25.57 -3.26
N GLN A 87 -5.05 -25.87 -2.98
CA GLN A 87 -3.95 -24.96 -3.29
C GLN A 87 -3.74 -24.77 -4.80
N ARG A 88 -4.04 -25.78 -5.63
CA ARG A 88 -4.04 -25.67 -7.09
C ARG A 88 -5.17 -24.74 -7.55
N ASN A 89 -6.39 -24.99 -7.10
CA ASN A 89 -7.54 -24.18 -7.44
C ASN A 89 -7.35 -22.71 -7.02
N GLU A 90 -6.83 -22.42 -5.83
CA GLU A 90 -6.52 -21.05 -5.40
C GLU A 90 -5.49 -20.35 -6.31
N ARG A 91 -4.56 -21.08 -6.93
CA ARG A 91 -3.56 -20.51 -7.85
C ARG A 91 -4.12 -20.26 -9.23
N ASP A 92 -5.00 -21.14 -9.70
CA ASP A 92 -5.58 -21.06 -11.04
C ASP A 92 -6.79 -20.13 -11.10
N HIS A 93 -7.59 -20.13 -10.04
CA HIS A 93 -8.76 -19.30 -9.86
C HIS A 93 -8.64 -18.50 -8.54
N PRO A 94 -7.63 -17.61 -8.42
CA PRO A 94 -7.53 -16.79 -7.24
C PRO A 94 -8.74 -15.88 -7.13
N TRP A 95 -9.23 -15.69 -5.90
CA TRP A 95 -10.36 -14.81 -5.63
C TRP A 95 -11.63 -15.22 -6.39
N ALA A 96 -11.88 -16.53 -6.53
CA ALA A 96 -13.07 -17.06 -7.20
C ALA A 96 -14.39 -16.80 -6.46
N ASP A 97 -14.32 -16.41 -5.18
CA ASP A 97 -15.47 -16.11 -4.34
C ASP A 97 -16.11 -14.75 -4.63
N ASN A 98 -15.48 -13.90 -5.45
CA ASN A 98 -16.06 -12.66 -6.01
C ASN A 98 -16.68 -11.72 -4.96
N ASP A 99 -16.05 -11.55 -3.81
CA ASP A 99 -16.56 -10.63 -2.78
C ASP A 99 -16.56 -9.16 -3.27
N ASP A 100 -17.40 -8.32 -2.68
CA ASP A 100 -17.58 -6.92 -3.09
C ASP A 100 -16.29 -6.10 -3.10
N ARG A 101 -15.36 -6.41 -2.19
CA ARG A 101 -14.08 -5.70 -2.09
C ARG A 101 -13.20 -6.06 -3.28
N GLN A 102 -13.19 -7.33 -3.68
CA GLN A 102 -12.52 -7.75 -4.90
C GLN A 102 -13.14 -7.10 -6.11
N ASN A 103 -14.47 -7.08 -6.22
CA ASN A 103 -15.17 -6.48 -7.35
C ASN A 103 -14.80 -4.99 -7.49
N LEU A 104 -14.68 -4.28 -6.36
CA LEU A 104 -14.18 -2.90 -6.32
C LEU A 104 -12.72 -2.77 -6.77
N ILE A 105 -11.83 -3.67 -6.33
CA ILE A 105 -10.42 -3.65 -6.74
C ILE A 105 -10.31 -3.96 -8.23
N MET A 106 -11.05 -4.95 -8.72
CA MET A 106 -11.04 -5.35 -10.13
C MET A 106 -11.59 -4.24 -11.02
N SER A 107 -12.70 -3.60 -10.64
CA SER A 107 -13.27 -2.49 -11.43
C SER A 107 -12.32 -1.29 -11.54
N LYS A 108 -11.46 -1.07 -10.54
CA LYS A 108 -10.54 0.07 -10.51
C LYS A 108 -9.15 -0.19 -11.07
N TYR A 109 -8.61 -1.40 -10.91
CA TYR A 109 -7.19 -1.66 -11.10
C TYR A 109 -6.85 -2.73 -12.14
N LEU A 110 -7.84 -3.49 -12.60
CA LEU A 110 -7.66 -4.48 -13.66
C LEU A 110 -7.37 -3.78 -14.98
N MET A 111 -6.39 -4.29 -15.73
CA MET A 111 -6.08 -3.81 -17.07
C MET A 111 -6.98 -4.49 -18.11
N LYS A 112 -7.09 -3.87 -19.31
CA LYS A 112 -7.90 -4.43 -20.40
C LYS A 112 -7.40 -5.83 -20.78
N GLY A 113 -8.27 -6.83 -20.67
CA GLY A 113 -7.94 -8.23 -20.98
C GLY A 113 -7.18 -8.97 -19.88
N GLU A 114 -6.93 -8.36 -18.73
CA GLU A 114 -6.22 -8.98 -17.61
C GLU A 114 -7.15 -9.90 -16.80
N THR A 115 -6.70 -11.11 -16.48
CA THR A 115 -7.42 -12.01 -15.56
C THR A 115 -7.06 -11.71 -14.09
N LYS A 116 -7.84 -12.21 -13.12
CA LYS A 116 -7.47 -12.11 -11.69
C LYS A 116 -6.11 -12.72 -11.38
N LYS A 117 -5.76 -13.82 -12.06
CA LYS A 117 -4.47 -14.49 -11.92
C LYS A 117 -3.33 -13.61 -12.43
N ASP A 118 -3.53 -12.97 -13.58
CA ASP A 118 -2.54 -12.05 -14.16
C ASP A 118 -2.38 -10.79 -13.30
N PHE A 119 -3.49 -10.25 -12.79
CA PHE A 119 -3.50 -9.14 -11.83
C PHE A 119 -2.61 -9.44 -10.63
N ILE A 120 -2.82 -10.57 -9.95
CA ILE A 120 -2.04 -10.95 -8.76
C ILE A 120 -0.55 -11.11 -9.13
N LYS A 121 -0.24 -11.75 -10.26
CA LYS A 121 1.15 -11.90 -10.71
C LYS A 121 1.81 -10.56 -10.99
N ARG A 122 1.11 -9.64 -11.65
CA ARG A 122 1.59 -8.28 -11.95
C ARG A 122 1.90 -7.53 -10.66
N ILE A 123 0.93 -7.44 -9.75
CA ILE A 123 1.14 -6.69 -8.50
C ILE A 123 2.18 -7.36 -7.59
N ALA A 124 2.44 -8.66 -7.73
CA ALA A 124 3.47 -9.37 -6.99
C ALA A 124 4.89 -9.20 -7.54
N PHE A 125 5.09 -8.54 -8.69
CA PHE A 125 6.40 -8.40 -9.34
C PHE A 125 7.10 -9.76 -9.58
N GLY A 126 6.33 -10.81 -9.86
CA GLY A 126 6.85 -12.18 -10.01
C GLY A 126 7.36 -12.83 -8.71
N LYS A 127 7.19 -12.18 -7.54
CA LYS A 127 7.62 -12.74 -6.24
C LYS A 127 6.55 -13.68 -5.69
N SER A 128 6.87 -14.98 -5.69
CA SER A 128 5.97 -16.05 -5.20
C SER A 128 5.45 -15.85 -3.77
N ALA A 129 6.24 -15.23 -2.89
CA ALA A 129 5.83 -14.90 -1.53
C ALA A 129 4.70 -13.87 -1.50
N LEU A 130 4.81 -12.80 -2.30
CA LEU A 130 3.77 -11.77 -2.41
C LEU A 130 2.51 -12.32 -3.06
N GLU A 131 2.63 -13.10 -4.15
CA GLU A 131 1.46 -13.73 -4.75
C GLU A 131 0.69 -14.58 -3.74
N LYS A 132 1.39 -15.30 -2.87
CA LYS A 132 0.76 -16.11 -1.83
C LYS A 132 -0.02 -15.25 -0.83
N ILE A 133 0.56 -14.15 -0.36
CA ILE A 133 -0.09 -13.18 0.55
C ILE A 133 -1.36 -12.62 -0.11
N PHE A 134 -1.27 -12.20 -1.37
CA PHE A 134 -2.39 -11.60 -2.09
C PHE A 134 -3.51 -12.60 -2.38
N ARG A 135 -3.19 -13.81 -2.86
CA ARG A 135 -4.19 -14.87 -3.08
C ARG A 135 -4.97 -15.19 -1.81
N LYS A 136 -4.27 -15.22 -0.67
CA LYS A 136 -4.87 -15.49 0.65
C LYS A 136 -5.55 -14.28 1.29
N LYS A 137 -5.49 -13.10 0.65
CA LYS A 137 -6.06 -11.86 1.15
C LYS A 137 -5.48 -11.42 2.50
N GLU A 138 -4.24 -11.82 2.80
CA GLU A 138 -3.54 -11.48 4.05
C GLU A 138 -3.09 -9.99 4.04
N ALA A 139 -2.80 -9.46 2.86
CA ALA A 139 -2.52 -8.04 2.64
C ALA A 139 -2.78 -7.65 1.18
N ILE A 140 -2.77 -6.36 0.89
CA ILE A 140 -2.74 -5.82 -0.48
C ILE A 140 -2.06 -4.45 -0.49
N PHE A 141 -1.52 -4.04 -1.63
CA PHE A 141 -0.96 -2.70 -1.77
C PHE A 141 -2.03 -1.60 -1.77
N GLY A 142 -1.61 -0.38 -1.45
CA GLY A 142 -2.45 0.81 -1.56
C GLY A 142 -2.87 1.11 -3.00
N GLY A 143 -3.96 1.87 -3.14
CA GLY A 143 -4.59 2.10 -4.45
C GLY A 143 -3.67 2.67 -5.52
N ARG A 144 -2.78 3.61 -5.19
CA ARG A 144 -1.84 4.18 -6.18
C ARG A 144 -0.77 3.19 -6.61
N ASN A 145 -0.27 2.36 -5.70
CA ASN A 145 0.64 1.27 -6.05
C ASN A 145 -0.05 0.29 -7.03
N LEU A 146 -1.27 -0.16 -6.71
CA LEU A 146 -2.04 -1.07 -7.58
C LEU A 146 -2.30 -0.47 -8.97
N TYR A 147 -2.54 0.84 -9.02
CA TYR A 147 -2.72 1.57 -10.27
C TYR A 147 -1.41 1.67 -11.06
N ALA A 148 -0.29 2.04 -10.43
CA ALA A 148 0.96 2.29 -11.14
C ALA A 148 1.65 1.02 -11.66
N ILE A 149 1.57 -0.10 -10.92
CA ILE A 149 2.35 -1.30 -11.25
C ILE A 149 1.95 -1.84 -12.64
N GLY A 150 2.89 -1.86 -13.58
CA GLY A 150 2.73 -2.40 -14.93
C GLY A 150 1.90 -1.53 -15.89
N ARG A 151 1.55 -0.29 -15.51
CA ARG A 151 0.99 0.70 -16.46
C ARG A 151 2.15 1.52 -17.04
N ASP A 152 2.06 1.82 -18.33
CA ASP A 152 2.97 2.73 -18.99
C ASP A 152 2.66 4.19 -18.66
N GLY A 153 3.68 5.05 -18.77
CA GLY A 153 3.58 6.49 -18.56
C GLY A 153 4.20 6.98 -17.25
N ASN A 154 4.21 8.30 -17.08
CA ASN A 154 4.75 8.95 -15.88
C ASN A 154 3.69 8.96 -14.78
N ILE A 155 3.58 7.86 -14.05
CA ILE A 155 2.62 7.68 -12.96
C ILE A 155 3.40 7.40 -11.69
N THR A 156 3.08 8.09 -10.59
CA THR A 156 3.68 7.74 -9.31
C THR A 156 3.02 6.51 -8.68
N GLY A 157 3.80 5.66 -8.01
CA GLY A 157 3.30 4.62 -7.12
C GLY A 157 3.02 5.11 -5.69
N SER A 158 3.46 6.32 -5.33
CA SER A 158 3.31 6.90 -4.00
C SER A 158 2.03 7.75 -3.90
N ASN A 159 1.27 7.56 -2.81
CA ASN A 159 0.02 8.29 -2.62
C ASN A 159 0.23 9.73 -2.14
N CYS A 160 1.13 9.94 -1.17
CA CYS A 160 1.23 11.17 -0.40
C CYS A 160 2.67 11.69 -0.38
N TYR A 161 2.79 13.00 -0.47
CA TYR A 161 4.06 13.71 -0.42
C TYR A 161 4.00 14.79 0.66
N VAL A 162 5.03 14.83 1.50
CA VAL A 162 5.30 15.99 2.35
C VAL A 162 6.35 16.79 1.62
N THR A 163 5.98 17.97 1.14
CA THR A 163 6.92 18.86 0.45
C THR A 163 7.50 19.87 1.41
N GLU A 164 8.53 20.57 0.94
CA GLU A 164 9.04 21.74 1.65
C GLU A 164 7.93 22.77 1.85
N ASP A 165 7.78 23.23 3.09
CA ASP A 165 6.92 24.35 3.40
C ASP A 165 7.39 25.59 2.64
N PRO A 166 6.47 26.41 2.07
CA PRO A 166 6.85 27.65 1.43
C PRO A 166 7.57 28.57 2.44
N GLN A 167 8.75 29.03 2.08
CA GLN A 167 9.45 30.08 2.83
C GLN A 167 8.82 31.44 2.54
N ASP A 168 9.11 32.43 3.38
CA ASP A 168 8.56 33.78 3.31
C ASP A 168 9.13 34.64 2.15
N ASN A 169 9.09 34.12 0.93
CA ASN A 169 9.48 34.81 -0.29
C ASN A 169 8.75 34.23 -1.52
N LEU A 170 8.56 35.05 -2.55
CA LEU A 170 7.79 34.66 -3.74
C LEU A 170 8.41 33.48 -4.49
N GLU A 171 9.74 33.39 -4.56
CA GLU A 171 10.40 32.29 -5.26
C GLU A 171 10.03 30.93 -4.64
N SER A 172 10.11 30.81 -3.32
CA SER A 172 9.73 29.60 -2.60
C SER A 172 8.23 29.32 -2.73
N ILE A 173 7.39 30.33 -2.55
CA ILE A 173 5.92 30.21 -2.67
C ILE A 173 5.51 29.67 -4.04
N TYR A 174 6.09 30.19 -5.12
CA TYR A 174 5.79 29.75 -6.48
C TYR A 174 6.48 28.43 -6.86
N ARG A 175 7.64 28.12 -6.27
CA ARG A 175 8.26 26.80 -6.40
C ARG A 175 7.38 25.70 -5.81
N VAL A 176 6.75 25.96 -4.66
CA VAL A 176 5.77 25.03 -4.07
C VAL A 176 4.55 24.88 -4.97
N ASP A 177 4.04 25.97 -5.57
CA ASP A 177 2.94 25.90 -6.55
C ASP A 177 3.28 25.02 -7.77
N TYR A 178 4.50 25.16 -8.28
CA TYR A 178 5.01 24.29 -9.33
C TYR A 178 5.06 22.82 -8.89
N GLN A 179 5.52 22.54 -7.67
CA GLN A 179 5.56 21.18 -7.12
C GLN A 179 4.17 20.57 -6.94
N ILE A 180 3.16 21.37 -6.54
CA ILE A 180 1.74 21.00 -6.54
C ILE A 180 1.37 20.51 -7.93
N ALA A 181 1.52 21.35 -8.95
CA ALA A 181 1.16 20.98 -10.32
C ALA A 181 1.83 19.68 -10.78
N ARG A 182 3.12 19.48 -10.48
CA ARG A 182 3.86 18.25 -10.83
C ARG A 182 3.34 17.04 -10.07
N THR A 183 3.13 17.15 -8.77
CA THR A 183 2.65 16.04 -7.93
C THR A 183 1.28 15.55 -8.38
N TYR A 184 0.35 16.47 -8.63
CA TYR A 184 -0.99 16.11 -9.12
C TYR A 184 -0.97 15.57 -10.55
N SER A 185 -0.09 16.07 -11.43
CA SER A 185 0.06 15.53 -12.79
C SER A 185 0.43 14.04 -12.79
N TYR A 186 1.13 13.56 -11.75
CA TYR A 186 1.48 12.15 -11.57
C TYR A 186 0.46 11.35 -10.75
N GLY A 187 -0.50 12.02 -10.11
CA GLY A 187 -1.54 11.40 -9.27
C GLY A 187 -1.23 11.36 -7.77
N GLY A 188 -0.21 12.08 -7.30
CA GLY A 188 0.07 12.23 -5.87
C GLY A 188 -0.87 13.22 -5.18
N GLY A 189 -0.98 13.10 -3.85
CA GLY A 189 -1.51 14.15 -2.96
C GLY A 189 -0.37 14.83 -2.20
N GLN A 190 -0.61 16.04 -1.71
CA GLN A 190 0.42 16.86 -1.08
C GLN A 190 -0.08 17.57 0.16
N GLY A 191 0.79 17.70 1.16
CA GLY A 191 0.56 18.52 2.35
C GLY A 191 1.69 19.53 2.56
N MET A 192 1.35 20.71 3.08
CA MET A 192 2.31 21.76 3.45
C MET A 192 1.79 22.62 4.58
N ASN A 193 2.71 23.21 5.35
CA ASN A 193 2.42 24.19 6.38
C ASN A 193 2.70 25.61 5.88
N LEU A 194 1.71 26.50 5.98
CA LEU A 194 1.78 27.86 5.48
C LEU A 194 2.27 28.88 6.52
N SER A 195 2.55 28.46 7.75
CA SER A 195 2.85 29.36 8.88
C SER A 195 4.14 30.16 8.74
N LYS A 196 4.98 29.83 7.76
CA LYS A 196 6.20 30.58 7.44
C LYS A 196 5.92 31.80 6.57
N ILE A 197 4.74 31.93 5.98
CA ILE A 197 4.37 33.09 5.16
C ILE A 197 3.85 34.20 6.07
N ARG A 198 4.40 35.40 5.97
CA ARG A 198 4.03 36.53 6.84
C ARG A 198 2.54 36.89 6.78
N PRO A 199 1.95 37.34 7.90
CA PRO A 199 0.53 37.63 8.00
C PRO A 199 0.12 38.87 7.23
N LYS A 200 -1.18 38.98 6.96
CA LYS A 200 -1.78 40.12 6.27
C LYS A 200 -1.40 41.45 6.92
N GLY A 201 -1.02 42.43 6.09
CA GLY A 201 -0.59 43.75 6.55
C GLY A 201 0.87 43.86 6.97
N ALA A 202 1.62 42.74 7.06
CA ALA A 202 3.05 42.80 7.33
C ALA A 202 3.79 43.52 6.19
N LYS A 203 4.83 44.28 6.54
CA LYS A 203 5.61 45.08 5.60
C LYS A 203 6.34 44.20 4.58
N VAL A 204 6.36 44.65 3.33
CA VAL A 204 7.14 44.06 2.24
C VAL A 204 7.94 45.14 1.53
N ASN A 205 9.10 44.77 0.97
CA ASN A 205 10.00 45.69 0.30
C ASN A 205 9.77 45.66 -1.23
N ASN A 206 8.52 45.83 -1.65
CA ASN A 206 8.11 45.91 -3.05
C ASN A 206 7.05 47.00 -3.23
N SER A 207 6.51 47.15 -4.45
CA SER A 207 5.52 48.17 -4.79
C SER A 207 4.23 48.13 -3.96
N SER A 208 3.89 46.99 -3.35
CA SER A 208 2.66 46.82 -2.57
C SER A 208 2.76 47.33 -1.14
N ASN A 209 3.97 47.60 -0.62
CA ASN A 209 4.30 48.03 0.75
C ASN A 209 3.88 47.07 1.88
N THR A 210 2.76 46.36 1.74
CA THR A 210 2.24 45.35 2.66
C THR A 210 1.80 44.08 1.91
N THR A 211 1.81 42.95 2.61
CA THR A 211 1.33 41.68 2.04
C THR A 211 -0.19 41.53 2.22
N PRO A 212 -0.88 40.85 1.29
CA PRO A 212 -2.26 40.40 1.50
C PRO A 212 -2.39 39.22 2.48
N GLY A 213 -1.28 38.62 2.94
CA GLY A 213 -1.25 37.53 3.90
C GLY A 213 -1.31 36.14 3.29
N VAL A 214 -1.54 35.12 4.12
CA VAL A 214 -1.46 33.70 3.73
C VAL A 214 -2.59 33.28 2.81
N MET A 215 -3.78 33.84 3.00
CA MET A 215 -5.02 33.37 2.36
C MET A 215 -5.00 33.45 0.85
N VAL A 216 -4.33 34.45 0.25
CA VAL A 216 -4.23 34.54 -1.22
C VAL A 216 -3.42 33.39 -1.82
N PHE A 217 -2.41 32.92 -1.10
CA PHE A 217 -1.59 31.79 -1.55
C PHE A 217 -2.32 30.46 -1.30
N ALA A 218 -3.07 30.35 -0.21
CA ALA A 218 -3.95 29.21 0.05
C ALA A 218 -5.01 29.03 -1.05
N GLU A 219 -5.67 30.12 -1.47
CA GLU A 219 -6.61 30.12 -2.60
C GLU A 219 -5.91 29.75 -3.92
N LYS A 220 -4.72 30.29 -4.17
CA LYS A 220 -3.91 29.95 -5.35
C LYS A 220 -3.59 28.45 -5.40
N TYR A 221 -3.07 27.86 -4.33
CA TYR A 221 -2.74 26.43 -4.27
C TYR A 221 -3.97 25.54 -4.45
N SER A 222 -5.11 25.96 -3.91
CA SER A 222 -6.40 25.31 -4.16
C SER A 222 -6.76 25.33 -5.65
N HIS A 223 -6.64 26.47 -6.33
CA HIS A 223 -6.91 26.57 -7.77
C HIS A 223 -5.93 25.73 -8.60
N THR A 224 -4.64 25.77 -8.30
CA THR A 224 -3.65 24.92 -8.97
C THR A 224 -4.01 23.45 -8.84
N THR A 225 -4.45 23.01 -7.66
CA THR A 225 -4.89 21.64 -7.43
C THR A 225 -6.09 21.27 -8.32
N LEU A 226 -7.11 22.13 -8.39
CA LEU A 226 -8.29 21.90 -9.24
C LEU A 226 -7.95 21.89 -10.74
N ASN A 227 -6.99 22.70 -11.17
CA ASN A 227 -6.56 22.79 -12.57
C ASN A 227 -5.64 21.65 -13.00
N THR A 228 -4.98 20.97 -12.06
CA THR A 228 -3.96 19.94 -12.34
C THR A 228 -4.36 18.54 -11.91
N GLN A 229 -5.51 18.39 -11.25
CA GLN A 229 -6.06 17.09 -10.86
C GLN A 229 -6.36 16.21 -12.08
N GLN A 230 -6.17 14.90 -11.91
CA GLN A 230 -6.39 13.91 -12.95
C GLN A 230 -7.87 13.53 -13.04
N ASP A 231 -8.48 13.77 -14.20
CA ASP A 231 -9.82 13.32 -14.61
C ASP A 231 -10.77 12.94 -13.44
N GLN A 232 -10.97 11.64 -13.18
CA GLN A 232 -11.94 11.13 -12.21
C GLN A 232 -11.52 11.19 -10.73
N ARG A 233 -10.38 11.81 -10.39
CA ARG A 233 -9.93 11.98 -9.00
C ARG A 233 -9.70 13.46 -8.67
N ARG A 234 -10.41 13.89 -7.63
CA ARG A 234 -10.11 15.16 -6.97
C ARG A 234 -8.67 15.16 -6.44
N GLY A 235 -7.95 16.26 -6.68
CA GLY A 235 -6.65 16.48 -6.05
C GLY A 235 -6.77 16.56 -4.53
N ALA A 236 -5.86 15.91 -3.82
CA ALA A 236 -5.82 15.87 -2.37
C ALA A 236 -4.71 16.78 -1.82
N LEU A 237 -5.04 18.06 -1.61
CA LEU A 237 -4.18 19.06 -0.99
C LEU A 237 -4.57 19.25 0.47
N MET A 238 -3.59 19.22 1.38
CA MET A 238 -3.75 19.61 2.78
C MET A 238 -2.92 20.85 3.08
N LEU A 239 -3.59 21.92 3.49
CA LEU A 239 -2.94 23.14 3.96
C LEU A 239 -2.98 23.14 5.49
N VAL A 240 -1.83 23.34 6.12
CA VAL A 240 -1.70 23.40 7.57
C VAL A 240 -1.34 24.81 8.00
N MET A 241 -1.88 25.27 9.12
CA MET A 241 -1.45 26.51 9.79
C MET A 241 -1.31 26.28 11.29
N ASN A 242 -0.27 26.83 11.90
CA ASN A 242 -0.04 26.78 13.33
C ASN A 242 -1.03 27.71 14.03
N ILE A 243 -1.50 27.29 15.20
CA ILE A 243 -2.52 27.99 15.99
C ILE A 243 -2.07 29.37 16.50
N ASP A 244 -0.77 29.64 16.51
CA ASP A 244 -0.19 30.94 16.86
C ASP A 244 -0.10 31.90 15.69
N HIS A 245 -0.32 31.47 14.45
CA HIS A 245 -0.17 32.36 13.30
C HIS A 245 -1.25 33.49 13.29
N PRO A 246 -0.92 34.77 13.02
CA PRO A 246 -1.90 35.86 13.11
C PRO A 246 -3.06 35.78 12.10
N ASP A 247 -2.85 35.14 10.95
CA ASP A 247 -3.92 34.88 9.96
C ASP A 247 -4.81 33.66 10.32
N ILE A 248 -4.65 33.02 11.49
CA ILE A 248 -5.35 31.78 11.83
C ILE A 248 -6.87 31.92 11.81
N ILE A 249 -7.41 33.07 12.24
CA ILE A 249 -8.86 33.32 12.26
C ILE A 249 -9.44 33.31 10.85
N ASP A 250 -8.78 33.96 9.89
CA ASP A 250 -9.18 33.93 8.47
C ASP A 250 -9.05 32.51 7.90
N PHE A 251 -7.99 31.79 8.29
CA PHE A 251 -7.75 30.42 7.85
C PHE A 251 -8.81 29.42 8.32
N ILE A 252 -9.25 29.48 9.58
CA ILE A 252 -10.26 28.55 10.11
C ILE A 252 -11.68 28.87 9.60
N THR A 253 -11.96 30.14 9.34
CA THR A 253 -13.27 30.60 8.86
C THR A 253 -13.42 30.52 7.35
N THR A 254 -12.33 30.37 6.59
CA THR A 254 -12.34 30.40 5.12
C THR A 254 -13.32 29.43 4.46
N LYS A 255 -13.62 28.31 5.11
CA LYS A 255 -14.51 27.26 4.58
C LYS A 255 -16.00 27.52 4.83
N LEU A 256 -16.33 28.57 5.59
CA LEU A 256 -17.70 29.06 5.69
C LEU A 256 -18.17 29.65 4.35
N ASP A 257 -17.24 30.15 3.54
CA ASP A 257 -17.50 30.51 2.14
C ASP A 257 -17.30 29.29 1.24
N LEU A 258 -18.41 28.78 0.68
CA LEU A 258 -18.43 27.61 -0.20
C LEU A 258 -17.69 27.83 -1.53
N ASN A 259 -17.29 29.06 -1.85
CA ASN A 259 -16.53 29.38 -3.06
C ASN A 259 -15.01 29.40 -2.83
N LYS A 260 -14.55 29.29 -1.58
CA LYS A 260 -13.13 29.44 -1.23
C LYS A 260 -12.44 28.12 -0.94
N ILE A 261 -11.20 28.01 -1.44
CA ILE A 261 -10.27 26.92 -1.13
C ILE A 261 -10.86 25.53 -1.47
N ASN A 262 -11.65 25.41 -2.52
CA ASN A 262 -12.32 24.14 -2.86
C ASN A 262 -11.36 23.02 -3.34
N GLY A 263 -10.11 23.33 -3.65
CA GLY A 263 -9.09 22.35 -4.00
C GLY A 263 -8.33 21.75 -2.82
N ALA A 264 -8.57 22.20 -1.58
CA ALA A 264 -7.79 21.77 -0.41
C ALA A 264 -8.64 21.49 0.82
N ASN A 265 -8.15 20.58 1.66
CA ASN A 265 -8.49 20.50 3.08
C ASN A 265 -7.60 21.46 3.87
N ILE A 266 -8.14 21.99 4.97
CA ILE A 266 -7.38 22.80 5.92
C ILE A 266 -7.19 22.01 7.22
N SER A 267 -6.08 22.25 7.91
CA SER A 267 -5.77 21.60 9.18
C SER A 267 -5.02 22.58 10.08
N ILE A 268 -5.24 22.48 11.38
CA ILE A 268 -4.60 23.36 12.36
C ILE A 268 -3.56 22.54 13.12
N ALA A 269 -2.33 23.05 13.17
CA ALA A 269 -1.30 22.51 14.04
C ALA A 269 -1.47 23.15 15.44
N LEU A 270 -2.13 22.41 16.33
CA LEU A 270 -2.30 22.78 17.72
C LEU A 270 -1.05 22.44 18.53
N THR A 271 -0.79 23.21 19.58
CA THR A 271 0.30 22.96 20.54
C THR A 271 -0.27 22.60 21.90
N ASP A 272 0.50 21.88 22.72
CA ASP A 272 0.12 21.58 24.10
C ASP A 272 -0.16 22.85 24.90
N ASP A 273 0.60 23.93 24.66
CA ASP A 273 0.41 25.21 25.34
C ASP A 273 -0.91 25.88 24.96
N PHE A 274 -1.35 25.74 23.70
CA PHE A 274 -2.69 26.19 23.31
C PHE A 274 -3.77 25.37 24.04
N MET A 275 -3.62 24.05 24.12
CA MET A 275 -4.57 23.19 24.84
C MET A 275 -4.67 23.56 26.32
N LYS A 276 -3.54 23.83 26.99
CA LYS A 276 -3.52 24.35 28.37
C LYS A 276 -4.21 25.71 28.49
N ALA A 277 -3.99 26.60 27.53
CA ALA A 277 -4.64 27.91 27.52
C ALA A 277 -6.17 27.77 27.42
N VAL A 278 -6.66 26.81 26.63
CA VAL A 278 -8.10 26.48 26.54
C VAL A 278 -8.62 25.91 27.87
N GLU A 279 -7.92 24.96 28.48
CA GLU A 279 -8.34 24.35 29.75
C GLU A 279 -8.42 25.36 30.91
N THR A 280 -7.55 26.37 30.89
CA THR A 280 -7.44 27.39 31.95
C THR A 280 -8.17 28.68 31.64
N ASP A 281 -8.88 28.76 30.50
CA ASP A 281 -9.50 30.00 29.99
C ASP A 281 -8.52 31.19 29.93
N SER A 282 -7.29 30.90 29.52
CA SER A 282 -6.20 31.88 29.44
C SER A 282 -6.13 32.54 28.06
N LYS A 283 -5.62 33.77 28.01
CA LYS A 283 -5.39 34.49 26.73
C LYS A 283 -4.31 33.79 25.89
N TRP A 284 -4.64 33.53 24.63
CA TRP A 284 -3.68 33.06 23.63
C TRP A 284 -3.13 34.23 22.80
N THR A 285 -1.81 34.31 22.66
CA THR A 285 -1.16 35.37 21.87
C THR A 285 -0.69 34.79 20.53
N MET A 286 -1.23 35.33 19.45
CA MET A 286 -0.77 35.03 18.10
C MET A 286 0.53 35.79 17.78
N LYS A 287 1.46 35.16 17.08
CA LYS A 287 2.79 35.67 16.73
C LYS A 287 3.26 35.15 15.37
N PHE A 288 4.09 35.94 14.70
CA PHE A 288 4.83 35.59 13.50
C PHE A 288 6.32 35.84 13.73
#